data_AF-A0A1H3WTY4-F1
#
_entry.id   AF-A0A1H3WTY4-F1
#
_cell.length_a   1.000
_cell.length_b   1.000
_cell.length_c   1.000
_cell.angle_alpha   90.00
_cell.angle_beta   90.00
_cell.angle_gamma   90.00
#
_symmetry.space_group_name_H-M   'P 1'
#
loop_
_entity.id
_entity.type
_entity.pdbx_description
1 polymer ?
#
loop_
_entity_poly.entity_id
_entity_poly.type
_entity_poly.pdbx_seq_one_letter_code
_entity_poly.pdbx_strand_id
1 'polypeptide(L)'
;MKKMIILALLALSVSLNAMAMKSMDHSSMDMGGVIMLQDDEVEGVKAAAHLMDMKDGMGRMLMVMFTDVKSGALINEGQCAVKVESPDQKISNPQMMMMSDNMFNSGVKLEQKGNYKFTIGTKLSDGQKRSFNFNYVNQ
;
A
#
# COMPACT_ATOMS: atom_id res chain seq x y z
N MET A 1 51.42 -27.50 27.56
CA MET A 1 51.34 -26.89 28.91
C MET A 1 50.18 -25.93 28.94
N LYS A 2 49.32 -26.08 29.95
CA LYS A 2 48.09 -25.33 30.21
C LYS A 2 48.40 -23.84 30.43
N LYS A 3 47.62 -22.95 29.80
CA LYS A 3 47.11 -21.72 30.43
C LYS A 3 45.70 -21.43 29.91
N MET A 4 44.74 -21.89 30.71
CA MET A 4 43.38 -21.35 30.75
C MET A 4 43.47 -19.90 31.24
N ILE A 5 42.76 -18.97 30.59
CA ILE A 5 42.22 -17.78 31.24
C ILE A 5 40.73 -17.70 30.86
N ILE A 6 39.97 -17.41 31.90
CA ILE A 6 38.54 -17.52 32.12
C ILE A 6 37.92 -16.11 32.06
N LEU A 7 36.68 -16.05 31.54
CA LEU A 7 35.58 -15.10 31.80
C LEU A 7 35.81 -13.58 31.70
N ALA A 8 34.96 -12.94 30.89
CA ALA A 8 33.91 -12.06 31.42
C ALA A 8 32.71 -12.02 30.47
N LEU A 9 31.59 -12.61 30.90
CA LEU A 9 30.26 -12.24 30.42
C LEU A 9 29.99 -10.79 30.83
N LEU A 10 29.51 -9.97 29.89
CA LEU A 10 28.48 -9.00 30.22
C LEU A 10 27.53 -8.88 29.01
N ALA A 11 26.40 -9.57 29.11
CA ALA A 11 25.26 -9.34 28.25
C ALA A 11 24.64 -7.99 28.63
N LEU A 12 24.71 -7.02 27.71
CA LEU A 12 23.85 -5.84 27.73
C LEU A 12 22.85 -5.99 26.59
N SER A 13 21.80 -6.72 26.88
CA SER A 13 20.54 -6.67 26.13
C SER A 13 19.91 -5.30 26.36
N VAL A 14 20.10 -4.38 25.43
CA VAL A 14 19.25 -3.19 25.34
C VAL A 14 18.20 -3.49 24.28
N SER A 15 17.05 -4.00 24.74
CA SER A 15 15.81 -3.96 23.99
C SER A 15 15.48 -2.49 23.76
N LEU A 16 15.76 -1.95 22.57
CA LEU A 16 15.12 -0.72 22.14
C LEU A 16 13.65 -1.07 21.91
N ASN A 17 12.87 -0.88 22.97
CA ASN A 17 11.43 -0.76 22.90
C ASN A 17 11.10 0.23 21.78
N ALA A 18 10.32 -0.27 20.83
CA ALA A 18 9.35 0.46 20.03
C ALA A 18 9.49 1.98 20.14
N MET A 19 10.30 2.56 19.24
CA MET A 19 9.97 3.89 18.77
C MET A 19 8.59 3.76 18.15
N ALA A 20 7.59 4.16 18.94
CA ALA A 20 6.24 4.40 18.48
C ALA A 20 6.37 5.39 17.31
N MET A 21 6.42 4.84 16.10
CA MET A 21 6.27 5.58 14.88
C MET A 21 4.85 6.13 14.96
N LYS A 22 4.75 7.37 15.45
CA LYS A 22 3.56 8.19 15.41
C LYS A 22 3.06 8.06 13.97
N SER A 23 2.02 7.28 13.78
CA SER A 23 1.27 7.22 12.53
C SER A 23 0.98 8.67 12.17
N MET A 24 1.66 9.17 11.14
CA MET A 24 1.34 10.46 10.56
C MET A 24 -0.03 10.25 9.92
N ASP A 25 -1.05 10.65 10.65
CA ASP A 25 -2.41 10.77 10.15
C ASP A 25 -2.40 11.90 9.13
N HIS A 26 -2.06 11.57 7.88
CA HIS A 26 -2.27 12.45 6.76
C HIS A 26 -3.76 12.43 6.47
N SER A 27 -4.49 13.26 7.23
CA SER A 27 -5.87 13.60 6.94
C SER A 27 -5.96 14.01 5.48
N SER A 28 -6.65 13.19 4.69
CA SER A 28 -6.92 13.38 3.27
C SER A 28 -7.39 14.80 3.01
N MET A 29 -6.64 15.57 2.23
CA MET A 29 -7.12 16.84 1.69
C MET A 29 -8.22 16.53 0.66
N ASP A 30 -9.46 16.88 1.00
CA ASP A 30 -10.63 16.71 0.13
C ASP A 30 -10.55 17.71 -1.03
N MET A 31 -10.11 17.22 -2.19
CA MET A 31 -10.13 17.93 -3.45
C MET A 31 -11.32 17.43 -4.29
N GLY A 32 -12.54 17.59 -3.78
CA GLY A 32 -13.77 17.34 -4.51
C GLY A 32 -14.15 15.87 -4.64
N GLY A 33 -14.18 15.12 -3.52
CA GLY A 33 -14.58 13.71 -3.51
C GLY A 33 -13.46 12.74 -3.88
N VAL A 34 -12.21 13.20 -3.82
CA VAL A 34 -10.99 12.39 -3.98
C VAL A 34 -10.29 12.27 -2.63
N ILE A 35 -10.09 11.03 -2.19
CA ILE A 35 -9.36 10.67 -0.97
C ILE A 35 -8.01 10.09 -1.37
N MET A 36 -6.95 10.75 -0.93
CA MET A 36 -5.58 10.23 -1.07
C MET A 36 -5.30 9.22 0.04
N LEU A 37 -4.81 8.04 -0.34
CA LEU A 37 -4.30 7.04 0.60
C LEU A 37 -2.80 7.27 0.82
N GLN A 38 -2.26 6.69 1.88
CA GLN A 38 -0.82 6.76 2.15
C GLN A 38 -0.03 6.07 1.03
N ASP A 39 0.96 6.76 0.46
CA ASP A 39 1.90 6.18 -0.52
C ASP A 39 2.62 4.95 0.04
N ASP A 40 2.94 3.99 -0.83
CA ASP A 40 3.77 2.82 -0.53
C ASP A 40 4.95 2.76 -1.51
N GLU A 41 6.12 2.31 -1.07
CA GLU A 41 7.32 2.22 -1.90
C GLU A 41 7.95 0.84 -1.78
N VAL A 42 8.13 0.17 -2.92
CA VAL A 42 8.70 -1.18 -2.98
C VAL A 42 9.72 -1.22 -4.11
N GLU A 43 10.97 -1.56 -3.76
CA GLU A 43 12.06 -1.78 -4.72
C GLU A 43 12.25 -0.63 -5.73
N GLY A 44 12.20 0.62 -5.25
CA GLY A 44 12.41 1.81 -6.06
C GLY A 44 11.22 2.20 -6.94
N VAL A 45 10.05 1.58 -6.75
CA VAL A 45 8.78 2.01 -7.34
C VAL A 45 7.89 2.54 -6.23
N LYS A 46 7.44 3.79 -6.38
CA LYS A 46 6.44 4.39 -5.51
C LYS A 46 5.04 4.17 -6.09
N ALA A 47 4.10 3.80 -5.25
CA ALA A 47 2.69 3.64 -5.57
C ALA A 47 1.86 4.67 -4.77
N ALA A 48 1.18 5.57 -5.48
CA ALA A 48 0.26 6.54 -4.91
C ALA A 48 -1.17 6.12 -5.26
N ALA A 49 -2.01 5.90 -4.25
CA ALA A 49 -3.37 5.41 -4.44
C ALA A 49 -4.42 6.43 -4.01
N HIS A 50 -5.45 6.61 -4.84
CA HIS A 50 -6.56 7.51 -4.60
C HIS A 50 -7.89 6.74 -4.67
N LEU A 51 -8.86 7.16 -3.87
CA LEU A 51 -10.25 6.74 -3.97
C LEU A 51 -11.10 7.92 -4.42
N MET A 52 -11.89 7.76 -5.48
CA MET A 52 -12.86 8.75 -5.93
C MET A 52 -14.27 8.19 -5.83
N ASP A 53 -15.22 8.99 -5.34
CA ASP A 53 -16.63 8.57 -5.29
C ASP A 53 -17.17 8.31 -6.70
N MET A 54 -17.84 7.17 -6.87
CA MET A 54 -18.55 6.87 -8.11
C MET A 54 -19.95 7.50 -8.07
N LYS A 55 -20.44 7.96 -9.22
CA LYS A 55 -21.75 8.64 -9.34
C LYS A 55 -22.94 7.76 -8.92
N ASP A 56 -22.75 6.44 -8.85
CA ASP A 56 -23.78 5.49 -8.43
C ASP A 56 -23.93 5.38 -6.90
N GLY A 57 -22.99 5.96 -6.12
CA GLY A 57 -22.99 5.95 -4.65
C GLY A 57 -22.77 4.57 -4.02
N MET A 58 -22.49 3.52 -4.81
CA MET A 58 -22.35 2.14 -4.32
C MET A 58 -20.90 1.65 -4.26
N GLY A 59 -19.96 2.49 -4.68
CA GLY A 59 -18.54 2.15 -4.67
C GLY A 59 -17.65 3.35 -4.93
N ARG A 60 -16.36 3.06 -5.00
CA ARG A 60 -15.33 4.04 -5.31
C ARG A 60 -14.45 3.55 -6.44
N MET A 61 -13.93 4.49 -7.21
CA MET A 61 -12.86 4.23 -8.13
C MET A 61 -11.54 4.25 -7.38
N LEU A 62 -10.91 3.08 -7.24
CA LEU A 62 -9.53 2.98 -6.78
C LEU A 62 -8.61 3.23 -7.98
N MET A 63 -7.73 4.21 -7.84
CA MET A 63 -6.78 4.63 -8.87
C MET A 63 -5.38 4.54 -8.28
N VAL A 64 -4.44 3.91 -8.98
CA VAL A 64 -3.07 3.74 -8.50
C VAL A 64 -2.11 4.22 -9.58
N MET A 65 -1.22 5.13 -9.20
CA MET A 65 -0.13 5.63 -10.03
C MET A 65 1.18 5.03 -9.56
N PHE A 66 2.01 4.58 -10.50
CA PHE A 66 3.35 4.09 -10.21
C PHE A 66 4.41 5.05 -10.75
N THR A 67 5.46 5.28 -9.97
CA THR A 67 6.56 6.17 -10.34
C THR A 67 7.89 5.49 -10.01
N ASP A 68 8.82 5.48 -10.96
CA ASP A 68 10.21 5.10 -10.70
C ASP A 68 10.86 6.19 -9.83
N VAL A 69 11.33 5.81 -8.64
CA VAL A 69 11.84 6.75 -7.63
C VAL A 69 13.13 7.43 -8.10
N LYS A 70 13.93 6.77 -8.94
CA LYS A 70 15.23 7.30 -9.39
C LYS A 70 15.06 8.39 -10.45
N SER A 71 14.20 8.15 -11.43
CA SER A 71 14.00 9.03 -12.59
C SER A 71 12.82 9.99 -12.43
N GLY A 72 11.88 9.67 -11.53
CA GLY A 72 10.59 10.36 -11.43
C GLY A 72 9.63 10.02 -12.57
N ALA A 73 9.97 9.07 -13.44
CA ALA A 73 9.13 8.70 -14.57
C ALA A 73 7.90 7.91 -14.12
N LEU A 74 6.75 8.18 -14.76
CA LEU A 74 5.54 7.39 -14.58
C LEU A 74 5.72 6.00 -15.20
N ILE A 75 5.22 4.97 -14.51
CA ILE A 75 5.19 3.59 -14.99
C ILE A 75 3.73 3.23 -15.28
N ASN A 76 3.34 3.32 -16.55
CA ASN A 76 1.97 3.11 -17.03
C ASN A 76 1.84 1.88 -17.96
N GLU A 77 2.84 1.00 -17.95
CA GLU A 77 2.86 -0.24 -18.72
C GLU A 77 2.98 -1.46 -17.80
N GLY A 78 2.32 -2.56 -18.20
CA GLY A 78 2.34 -3.83 -17.49
C GLY A 78 0.96 -4.26 -16.98
N GLN A 79 0.95 -5.11 -15.97
CA GLN A 79 -0.26 -5.69 -15.38
C GLN A 79 -0.39 -5.28 -13.93
N CYS A 80 -1.62 -4.98 -13.52
CA CYS A 80 -1.97 -4.60 -12.16
C CYS A 80 -3.30 -5.25 -11.77
N ALA A 81 -3.38 -5.79 -10.55
CA ALA A 81 -4.59 -6.36 -9.99
C ALA A 81 -4.74 -5.99 -8.52
N VAL A 82 -5.97 -5.81 -8.06
CA VAL A 82 -6.30 -5.53 -6.66
C VAL A 82 -7.00 -6.71 -6.02
N LYS A 83 -6.62 -7.01 -4.77
CA LYS A 83 -7.45 -7.75 -3.82
C LYS A 83 -7.94 -6.79 -2.74
N VAL A 84 -9.19 -6.97 -2.33
CA VAL A 84 -9.80 -6.17 -1.26
C VAL A 84 -10.08 -7.10 -0.08
N GLU A 85 -9.56 -6.75 1.08
CA GLU A 85 -9.95 -7.32 2.37
C GLU A 85 -10.96 -6.38 3.04
N SER A 86 -12.16 -6.88 3.31
CA SER A 86 -13.25 -6.13 3.95
C SER A 86 -13.14 -6.14 5.49
N PRO A 87 -13.92 -5.32 6.20
CA PRO A 87 -13.89 -5.25 7.67
C PRO A 87 -14.17 -6.59 8.38
N ASP A 88 -14.93 -7.48 7.75
CA ASP A 88 -15.18 -8.86 8.21
C ASP A 88 -14.10 -9.87 7.77
N GLN A 89 -12.93 -9.37 7.33
CA GLN A 89 -11.74 -10.14 6.91
C GLN A 89 -11.97 -11.05 5.70
N LYS A 90 -13.03 -10.85 4.92
CA LYS A 90 -13.20 -11.54 3.65
C LYS A 90 -12.29 -10.93 2.61
N ILE A 91 -11.58 -11.78 1.88
CA ILE A 91 -10.65 -11.37 0.82
C ILE A 91 -11.30 -11.66 -0.54
N SER A 92 -11.38 -10.66 -1.39
CA SER A 92 -11.88 -10.80 -2.76
C SER A 92 -10.93 -11.64 -3.63
N ASN A 93 -11.47 -12.18 -4.72
CA ASN A 93 -10.63 -12.62 -5.82
C ASN A 93 -9.84 -11.43 -6.40
N PRO A 94 -8.67 -11.65 -7.03
CA PRO A 94 -7.97 -10.60 -7.74
C PRO A 94 -8.85 -10.01 -8.86
N GLN A 95 -8.99 -8.70 -8.87
CA GLN A 95 -9.64 -7.94 -9.94
C GLN A 95 -8.57 -7.21 -10.74
N MET A 96 -8.50 -7.48 -12.05
CA MET A 96 -7.60 -6.75 -12.95
C MET A 96 -7.97 -5.26 -12.97
N MET A 97 -6.94 -4.41 -12.92
CA MET A 97 -7.11 -2.96 -13.01
C MET A 97 -6.89 -2.51 -14.45
N MET A 98 -7.66 -1.51 -14.88
CA MET A 98 -7.63 -0.97 -16.24
C MET A 98 -6.80 0.32 -16.28
N MET A 99 -5.86 0.41 -17.22
CA MET A 99 -5.09 1.63 -17.43
C MET A 99 -5.97 2.72 -18.09
N SER A 100 -6.07 3.88 -17.45
CA SER A 100 -6.68 5.10 -17.99
C SER A 100 -6.00 6.32 -17.34
N ASP A 101 -5.77 7.37 -18.12
CA ASP A 101 -5.21 8.64 -17.64
C ASP A 101 -3.90 8.48 -16.83
N ASN A 102 -3.02 7.59 -17.29
CA ASN A 102 -1.74 7.22 -16.64
C ASN A 102 -1.88 6.58 -15.24
N MET A 103 -3.07 6.12 -14.87
CA MET A 103 -3.33 5.39 -13.62
C MET A 103 -3.96 4.04 -13.91
N PHE A 104 -3.74 3.07 -13.03
CA PHE A 104 -4.48 1.82 -13.02
C PHE A 104 -5.74 1.99 -12.18
N ASN A 105 -6.92 1.69 -12.74
CA ASN A 105 -8.22 2.00 -12.17
C ASN A 105 -9.03 0.72 -11.94
N SER A 106 -9.77 0.66 -10.84
CA SER A 106 -10.61 -0.50 -10.50
C SER A 106 -11.75 -0.10 -9.59
N GLY A 107 -12.98 -0.47 -9.94
CA GLY A 107 -14.14 -0.21 -9.10
C GLY A 107 -14.10 -1.10 -7.87
N VAL A 108 -14.20 -0.51 -6.68
CA VAL A 108 -14.24 -1.26 -5.42
C VAL A 108 -15.54 -0.98 -4.68
N LYS A 109 -16.16 -2.04 -4.17
CA LYS A 109 -17.39 -1.95 -3.37
C LYS A 109 -17.01 -1.84 -1.89
N LEU A 110 -17.49 -0.80 -1.23
CA LEU A 110 -17.21 -0.48 0.17
C LEU A 110 -18.51 -0.52 0.98
N GLU A 111 -19.19 -1.67 0.96
CA GLU A 111 -20.55 -1.83 1.50
C GLU A 111 -20.62 -1.83 3.04
N GLN A 112 -19.50 -2.08 3.72
CA GLN A 112 -19.42 -2.15 5.17
C GLN A 112 -18.71 -0.92 5.73
N LYS A 113 -19.05 -0.53 6.96
CA LYS A 113 -18.25 0.44 7.73
C LYS A 113 -17.05 -0.26 8.34
N GLY A 114 -15.92 0.45 8.44
CA GLY A 114 -14.69 -0.05 9.06
C GLY A 114 -13.51 -0.11 8.11
N ASN A 115 -12.50 -0.87 8.52
CA ASN A 115 -11.20 -0.92 7.85
C ASN A 115 -11.23 -1.84 6.63
N TYR A 116 -10.80 -1.29 5.50
CA TYR A 116 -10.49 -2.03 4.28
C TYR A 116 -8.98 -2.03 4.05
N LYS A 117 -8.47 -3.14 3.53
CA LYS A 117 -7.11 -3.23 3.01
C LYS A 117 -7.14 -3.55 1.52
N PHE A 118 -6.43 -2.76 0.74
CA PHE A 118 -6.20 -2.98 -0.69
C PHE A 118 -4.80 -3.54 -0.89
N THR A 119 -4.69 -4.70 -1.52
CA THR A 119 -3.40 -5.28 -1.93
C THR A 119 -3.28 -5.19 -3.43
N ILE A 120 -2.31 -4.42 -3.92
CA ILE A 120 -2.07 -4.17 -5.34
C ILE A 120 -0.89 -5.02 -5.80
N GLY A 121 -1.19 -6.09 -6.53
CA GLY A 121 -0.19 -6.94 -7.16
C GLY A 121 0.11 -6.45 -8.57
N THR A 122 1.40 -6.31 -8.90
CA THR A 122 1.83 -5.85 -10.23
C THR A 122 2.83 -6.80 -10.88
N LYS A 123 2.89 -6.73 -12.21
CA LYS A 123 4.05 -7.07 -13.03
C LYS A 123 4.21 -5.94 -14.03
N LEU A 124 5.03 -4.95 -13.68
CA LEU A 124 5.21 -3.74 -14.49
C LEU A 124 6.16 -4.01 -15.68
N SER A 125 6.43 -2.98 -16.49
CA SER A 125 7.28 -3.09 -17.69
C SER A 125 8.71 -3.57 -17.42
N ASP A 126 9.21 -3.41 -16.19
CA ASP A 126 10.49 -3.98 -15.76
C ASP A 126 10.46 -5.50 -15.51
N GLY A 127 9.29 -6.12 -15.62
CA GLY A 127 9.07 -7.55 -15.46
C GLY A 127 9.04 -8.03 -14.01
N GLN A 128 9.34 -7.17 -13.04
CA GLN A 128 9.39 -7.51 -11.62
C GLN A 128 7.99 -7.54 -11.02
N LYS A 129 7.74 -8.54 -10.17
CA LYS A 129 6.47 -8.66 -9.46
C LYS A 129 6.55 -7.93 -8.12
N ARG A 130 5.60 -7.05 -7.85
CA ARG A 130 5.53 -6.30 -6.59
C ARG A 130 4.14 -6.38 -5.98
N SER A 131 4.07 -6.10 -4.68
CA SER A 131 2.82 -5.97 -3.95
C SER A 131 2.87 -4.72 -3.09
N PHE A 132 1.87 -3.85 -3.25
CA PHE A 132 1.71 -2.62 -2.47
C PHE A 132 0.45 -2.73 -1.60
N ASN A 133 0.44 -2.10 -0.43
CA ASN A 133 -0.67 -2.19 0.51
C ASN A 133 -1.18 -0.82 0.91
N PHE A 134 -2.50 -0.64 0.81
CA PHE A 134 -3.18 0.59 1.21
C PHE A 134 -4.30 0.26 2.19
N ASN A 135 -4.55 1.15 3.14
CA ASN A 135 -5.64 1.03 4.09
C ASN A 135 -6.63 2.19 3.92
N TYR A 136 -7.90 1.93 4.12
CA TYR A 136 -8.97 2.93 4.11
C TYR A 136 -10.00 2.61 5.18
N VAL A 137 -10.50 3.63 5.89
CA VAL A 137 -11.55 3.48 6.89
C VAL A 137 -12.85 4.05 6.32
N ASN A 138 -13.82 3.19 6.06
CA ASN A 138 -15.15 3.61 5.61
C ASN A 138 -16.03 4.00 6.80
N GLN A 139 -16.58 5.22 6.79
CA GLN A 139 -17.31 5.80 7.94
C GLN A 139 -18.83 5.69 7.83
#